data_AF-A0A4P6D9X5-F1
#
_entry.id   AF-A0A4P6D9X5-F1
#
_cell.length_a   1.000
_cell.length_b   1.000
_cell.length_c   1.000
_cell.angle_alpha   90.00
_cell.angle_beta   90.00
_cell.angle_gamma   90.00
#
_symmetry.space_group_name_H-M   'P 1'
#
loop_
_entity.id
_entity.type
_entity.pdbx_description
1 polymer ?
#
loop_
_entity_poly.entity_id
_entity_poly.type
_entity_poly.pdbx_seq_one_letter_code
_entity_poly.pdbx_strand_id
1 'polypeptide(L)'
;MTSMSLKQMETACKKEHDTLQATIDKISATLDESDSSKAKIVDDLRELSGKIKVFQNGKLKQLDELIFKLRQIEEGKKPQTQPPLYINDVQGYYDLTMIEARNIEQKIKELIPTVLPKADGKCHCSKA
;
A
#
# COMPACT_ATOMS: atom_id res chain seq x y z
N MET A 1 -1.81 -23.03 -9.36
CA MET A 1 -1.74 -21.90 -8.43
C MET A 1 -1.80 -22.47 -7.02
N THR A 2 -0.79 -22.19 -6.20
CA THR A 2 -0.76 -22.69 -4.81
C THR A 2 -1.64 -21.77 -3.97
N SER A 3 -2.74 -22.30 -3.43
CA SER A 3 -3.63 -21.53 -2.55
C SER A 3 -2.90 -21.12 -1.28
N MET A 4 -3.00 -19.86 -0.85
CA MET A 4 -2.50 -19.46 0.46
C MET A 4 -3.48 -19.90 1.55
N SER A 5 -2.96 -20.20 2.73
CA SER A 5 -3.79 -20.38 3.93
C SER A 5 -4.29 -19.05 4.47
N LEU A 6 -5.39 -19.06 5.22
CA LEU A 6 -5.96 -17.88 5.85
C LEU A 6 -4.96 -17.13 6.73
N LYS A 7 -4.14 -17.87 7.48
CA LYS A 7 -3.08 -17.29 8.33
C LYS A 7 -2.00 -16.58 7.51
N GLN A 8 -1.61 -17.14 6.37
CA GLN A 8 -0.65 -16.49 5.47
C GLN A 8 -1.23 -15.22 4.88
N MET A 9 -2.51 -15.21 4.49
CA MET A 9 -3.21 -14.02 4.02
C MET A 9 -3.29 -12.94 5.11
N GLU A 10 -3.59 -13.31 6.35
CA GLU A 10 -3.62 -12.37 7.48
C GLU A 10 -2.26 -11.71 7.71
N THR A 11 -1.18 -12.51 7.75
CA THR A 11 0.18 -11.96 7.92
C THR A 11 0.57 -11.06 6.76
N ALA A 12 0.25 -11.44 5.52
CA ALA A 12 0.55 -10.64 4.35
C ALA A 12 -0.25 -9.32 4.33
N CYS A 13 -1.53 -9.35 4.68
CA CYS A 13 -2.38 -8.15 4.71
C CYS A 13 -1.88 -7.11 5.73
N LYS A 14 -1.48 -7.57 6.93
CA LYS A 14 -0.85 -6.69 7.95
C LYS A 14 0.43 -6.05 7.42
N LYS A 15 1.31 -6.85 6.80
CA LYS A 15 2.54 -6.34 6.20
C LYS A 15 2.26 -5.31 5.10
N GLU A 16 1.21 -5.52 4.31
CA GLU A 16 0.80 -4.59 3.27
C GLU A 16 0.31 -3.25 3.85
N HIS A 17 -0.46 -3.29 4.95
CA HIS A 17 -0.84 -2.09 5.69
C HIS A 17 0.37 -1.27 6.13
N ASP A 18 1.35 -1.93 6.75
CA ASP A 18 2.59 -1.28 7.21
C ASP A 18 3.39 -0.69 6.05
N THR A 19 3.48 -1.43 4.94
CA THR A 19 4.24 -1.03 3.74
C THR A 19 3.62 0.21 3.08
N LEU A 20 2.29 0.23 2.95
CA LEU A 20 1.59 1.38 2.38
C LEU A 20 1.63 2.60 3.31
N GLN A 21 1.58 2.40 4.63
CA GLN A 21 1.71 3.51 5.59
C GLN A 21 3.12 4.13 5.51
N ALA A 22 4.17 3.30 5.55
CA ALA A 22 5.55 3.76 5.38
C ALA A 22 5.73 4.50 4.04
N THR A 23 4.99 4.09 3.01
CA THR A 23 5.00 4.73 1.70
C THR A 23 4.33 6.11 1.72
N ILE A 24 3.20 6.29 2.41
CA ILE A 24 2.58 7.61 2.63
C ILE A 24 3.54 8.53 3.38
N ASP A 25 4.19 8.01 4.42
CA ASP A 25 5.14 8.78 5.23
C ASP A 25 6.33 9.24 4.36
N LYS A 26 6.85 8.34 3.50
CA LYS A 26 7.90 8.66 2.54
C LYS A 26 7.49 9.71 1.52
N ILE A 27 6.26 9.62 0.98
CA ILE A 27 5.73 10.65 0.07
C ILE A 27 5.64 11.99 0.81
N SER A 28 5.16 12.00 2.04
CA SER A 28 5.03 13.23 2.85
C SER A 28 6.40 13.88 3.07
N ALA A 29 7.41 13.11 3.47
CA ALA A 29 8.78 13.61 3.60
C ALA A 29 9.35 14.14 2.27
N THR A 30 9.07 13.44 1.16
CA THR A 30 9.51 13.88 -0.19
C THR A 30 8.84 15.20 -0.60
N LEU A 31 7.58 15.42 -0.22
CA LEU A 31 6.86 16.66 -0.49
C LEU A 31 7.43 17.83 0.32
N ASP A 32 7.82 17.59 1.57
CA ASP A 32 8.45 18.61 2.43
C ASP A 32 9.82 19.07 1.89
N GLU A 33 10.57 18.17 1.25
CA GLU A 33 11.86 18.43 0.61
C GLU A 33 11.76 18.79 -0.88
N SER A 34 10.54 18.91 -1.42
CA SER A 34 10.34 19.01 -2.87
C SER A 34 10.78 20.36 -3.45
N ASP A 35 11.36 20.32 -4.65
CA ASP A 35 11.66 21.51 -5.43
C ASP A 35 10.39 22.09 -6.05
N SER A 36 10.11 23.36 -5.75
CA SER A 36 9.01 24.15 -6.33
C SER A 36 8.95 24.14 -7.86
N SER A 37 10.09 23.91 -8.54
CA SER A 37 10.16 23.82 -10.00
C SER A 37 9.48 22.56 -10.57
N LYS A 38 9.18 21.57 -9.73
CA LYS A 38 8.56 20.28 -10.10
C LYS A 38 7.10 20.17 -9.66
N ALA A 39 6.38 21.29 -9.64
CA ALA A 39 5.00 21.39 -9.14
C ALA A 39 4.05 20.29 -9.65
N LYS A 40 4.12 19.92 -10.95
CA LYS A 40 3.27 18.86 -11.51
C LYS A 40 3.51 17.49 -10.86
N ILE A 41 4.78 17.13 -10.64
CA ILE A 41 5.12 15.82 -10.06
C ILE A 41 4.80 15.80 -8.55
N VAL A 42 4.94 16.95 -7.88
CA VAL A 42 4.48 17.15 -6.50
C VAL A 42 2.97 16.93 -6.38
N ASP A 43 2.18 17.45 -7.32
CA ASP A 43 0.74 17.22 -7.35
C ASP A 43 0.39 15.75 -7.66
N ASP A 44 1.09 15.10 -8.60
CA ASP A 44 0.94 13.67 -8.87
C ASP A 44 1.23 12.81 -7.62
N LEU A 45 2.25 13.16 -6.83
CA LEU A 45 2.57 12.50 -5.56
C LEU A 45 1.49 12.72 -4.50
N ARG A 46 0.91 13.92 -4.40
CA ARG A 46 -0.21 14.21 -3.49
C ARG A 46 -1.44 13.40 -3.85
N GLU A 47 -1.79 13.34 -5.13
CA GLU A 47 -2.90 12.54 -5.63
C GLU A 47 -2.67 11.05 -5.32
N LEU A 48 -1.44 10.56 -5.53
CA LEU A 48 -1.08 9.19 -5.24
C LEU A 48 -1.15 8.87 -3.74
N SER A 49 -0.69 9.76 -2.86
CA SER A 49 -0.87 9.64 -1.41
C SER A 49 -2.35 9.55 -1.03
N GLY A 50 -3.21 10.38 -1.63
CA GLY A 50 -4.66 10.30 -1.47
C GLY A 50 -5.23 8.95 -1.91
N LYS A 51 -4.81 8.43 -3.07
CA LYS A 51 -5.21 7.11 -3.57
C LYS A 51 -4.80 5.98 -2.65
N ILE A 52 -3.60 6.02 -2.07
CA ILE A 52 -3.14 5.02 -1.09
C ILE A 52 -4.05 5.04 0.15
N LYS A 53 -4.37 6.22 0.68
CA LYS A 53 -5.26 6.36 1.85
C LYS A 53 -6.65 5.82 1.59
N VAL A 54 -7.20 6.06 0.40
CA VAL A 54 -8.50 5.50 -0.02
C VAL A 54 -8.42 3.98 -0.16
N PHE A 55 -7.35 3.46 -0.75
CA PHE A 55 -7.12 2.03 -0.90
C PHE A 55 -6.99 1.31 0.45
N GLN A 56 -6.20 1.85 1.38
CA GLN A 56 -6.04 1.30 2.73
C GLN A 56 -7.36 1.30 3.52
N ASN A 57 -8.10 2.41 3.52
CA ASN A 57 -9.35 2.53 4.27
C ASN A 57 -10.54 1.83 3.61
N GLY A 58 -10.42 1.52 2.32
CA GLY A 58 -11.43 0.81 1.54
C GLY A 58 -11.10 -0.68 1.40
N LYS A 59 -10.42 -1.03 0.30
CA LYS A 59 -10.23 -2.43 -0.11
C LYS A 59 -9.40 -3.24 0.89
N LEU A 60 -8.31 -2.67 1.40
CA LEU A 60 -7.42 -3.39 2.31
C LEU A 60 -8.08 -3.65 3.67
N LYS A 61 -8.78 -2.64 4.23
CA LYS A 61 -9.60 -2.82 5.42
C LYS A 61 -10.73 -3.84 5.23
N GLN A 62 -11.39 -3.85 4.08
CA GLN A 62 -12.42 -4.85 3.77
C GLN A 62 -11.83 -6.26 3.71
N LEU A 63 -10.62 -6.41 3.17
CA LEU A 63 -9.91 -7.70 3.15
C LEU A 63 -9.59 -8.18 4.57
N ASP A 64 -9.11 -7.29 5.45
CA ASP A 64 -8.91 -7.60 6.88
C ASP A 64 -10.20 -8.08 7.56
N GLU A 65 -11.33 -7.40 7.29
CA GLU A 65 -12.62 -7.80 7.84
C GLU A 65 -13.08 -9.17 7.35
N LEU A 66 -12.85 -9.48 6.07
CA LEU A 66 -13.19 -10.78 5.49
C LEU A 66 -12.32 -11.89 6.08
N ILE A 67 -11.01 -11.67 6.20
CA ILE A 67 -10.06 -12.59 6.84
C ILE A 67 -10.50 -12.85 8.29
N PHE A 68 -10.80 -11.78 9.04
CA PHE A 68 -11.27 -11.88 10.41
C PHE A 68 -12.57 -12.68 10.52
N LYS A 69 -13.57 -12.38 9.69
CA LYS A 69 -14.87 -13.08 9.68
C LYS A 69 -14.69 -14.56 9.38
N LEU A 70 -13.93 -14.91 8.34
CA LEU A 70 -13.69 -16.31 7.98
C LEU A 70 -12.96 -17.06 9.10
N ARG A 71 -11.98 -16.43 9.75
CA ARG A 71 -11.29 -17.03 10.90
C ARG A 71 -12.24 -17.33 12.05
N GLN A 72 -13.17 -16.42 12.37
CA GLN A 72 -14.17 -16.67 13.41
C GLN A 72 -15.10 -17.85 13.05
N ILE A 73 -15.36 -18.07 11.76
CA ILE A 73 -16.16 -19.20 11.28
C ILE A 73 -15.37 -20.51 11.37
N GLU A 74 -14.12 -20.53 10.89
CA GLU A 74 -13.23 -21.72 10.95
C GLU A 74 -12.94 -22.15 12.40
N GLU A 75 -12.84 -21.20 13.33
CA GLU A 75 -12.68 -21.46 14.76
C GLU A 75 -13.99 -21.85 15.48
N GLY A 76 -15.12 -21.90 14.77
CA GLY A 76 -16.44 -22.22 15.35
C GLY A 76 -16.99 -21.15 16.29
N LYS A 77 -16.40 -19.95 16.31
CA LYS A 77 -16.81 -18.82 17.17
C LYS A 77 -18.00 -18.06 16.62
N LYS A 78 -18.24 -18.13 15.31
CA LYS A 78 -19.40 -17.54 14.64
C LYS A 78 -20.03 -18.52 13.65
N PRO A 79 -21.35 -18.44 13.44
CA PRO A 79 -22.00 -19.19 12.39
C PRO A 79 -21.53 -18.68 11.01
N GLN A 80 -21.70 -19.53 10.00
CA GLN A 80 -21.51 -19.17 8.60
C GLN A 80 -22.39 -17.96 8.22
N THR A 81 -21.89 -17.10 7.32
CA THR A 81 -22.62 -15.94 6.82
C THR A 81 -23.70 -16.33 5.82
N GLN A 82 -24.60 -15.39 5.50
CA GLN A 82 -25.50 -15.47 4.35
C GLN A 82 -25.26 -14.26 3.44
N PRO A 83 -24.73 -14.44 2.21
CA PRO A 83 -24.29 -15.72 1.62
C PRO A 83 -23.09 -16.35 2.36
N PRO A 84 -22.85 -17.67 2.23
CA PRO A 84 -21.70 -18.33 2.82
C PRO A 84 -20.38 -17.71 2.34
N LEU A 85 -19.45 -17.51 3.27
CA LEU A 85 -18.10 -17.04 2.99
C LEU A 85 -17.15 -18.23 3.00
N TYR A 86 -16.39 -18.39 1.92
CA TYR A 86 -15.37 -19.43 1.77
C TYR A 86 -13.97 -18.84 1.61
N ILE A 87 -12.97 -19.67 1.89
CA ILE A 87 -11.56 -19.29 1.71
C ILE A 87 -11.23 -18.86 0.28
N ASN A 88 -11.88 -19.46 -0.72
CA ASN A 88 -11.67 -19.10 -2.13
C ASN A 88 -12.19 -17.70 -2.46
N ASP A 89 -13.27 -17.25 -1.81
CA ASP A 89 -13.78 -15.88 -1.99
C ASP A 89 -12.80 -14.86 -1.42
N VAL A 90 -12.27 -15.15 -0.22
CA VAL A 90 -11.25 -14.31 0.43
C VAL A 90 -9.95 -14.30 -0.37
N GLN A 91 -9.50 -15.46 -0.88
CA GLN A 91 -8.31 -15.56 -1.72
C GLN A 91 -8.47 -14.76 -3.02
N GLY A 92 -9.61 -14.89 -3.71
CA GLY A 92 -9.86 -14.12 -4.93
C GLY A 92 -9.85 -12.61 -4.68
N TYR A 93 -10.43 -12.17 -3.56
CA TYR A 93 -10.40 -10.76 -3.17
C TYR A 93 -8.98 -10.30 -2.77
N TYR A 94 -8.23 -11.15 -2.07
CA TYR A 94 -6.82 -10.94 -1.73
C TYR A 94 -5.98 -10.71 -2.99
N ASP A 95 -6.09 -11.60 -3.98
CA ASP A 95 -5.30 -11.53 -5.22
C ASP A 95 -5.52 -10.21 -5.96
N LEU A 96 -6.78 -9.80 -6.11
CA LEU A 96 -7.14 -8.52 -6.74
C LEU A 96 -6.59 -7.32 -5.95
N THR A 97 -6.71 -7.36 -4.62
CA THR A 97 -6.22 -6.30 -3.74
C THR A 97 -4.70 -6.17 -3.85
N MET A 98 -3.96 -7.28 -3.84
CA MET A 98 -2.49 -7.25 -3.95
C MET A 98 -2.00 -6.80 -5.33
N ILE A 99 -2.73 -7.10 -6.42
CA ILE A 99 -2.40 -6.58 -7.75
C ILE A 99 -2.47 -5.04 -7.75
N GLU A 100 -3.51 -4.47 -7.17
CA GLU A 100 -3.65 -3.01 -7.08
C GLU A 100 -2.59 -2.37 -6.19
N ALA A 101 -2.27 -2.99 -5.05
CA ALA A 101 -1.19 -2.54 -4.19
C ALA A 101 0.17 -2.50 -4.93
N ARG A 102 0.51 -3.53 -5.72
CA ARG A 102 1.73 -3.54 -6.55
C ARG A 102 1.74 -2.43 -7.60
N ASN A 103 0.60 -2.14 -8.22
CA ASN A 103 0.49 -1.04 -9.19
C ASN A 103 0.72 0.32 -8.53
N ILE A 104 0.24 0.50 -7.30
CA ILE A 104 0.48 1.69 -6.49
C ILE A 104 1.98 1.81 -6.19
N GLU A 105 2.60 0.76 -5.66
CA GLU A 105 4.05 0.77 -5.34
C GLU A 105 4.92 1.09 -6.56
N GLN A 106 4.59 0.52 -7.73
CA GLN A 106 5.34 0.75 -8.95
C GLN A 106 5.34 2.24 -9.34
N LYS A 107 4.16 2.88 -9.33
CA LYS A 107 4.05 4.32 -9.64
C LYS A 107 4.86 5.19 -8.69
N ILE A 108 4.94 4.80 -7.42
CA ILE A 108 5.70 5.54 -6.40
C ILE A 108 7.20 5.42 -6.64
N LYS A 109 7.68 4.22 -7.00
CA LYS A 109 9.08 3.98 -7.38
C LYS A 109 9.49 4.80 -8.61
N GLU A 110 8.56 5.03 -9.53
CA GLU A 110 8.78 5.86 -10.72
C GLU A 110 8.84 7.36 -10.38
N LEU A 111 7.95 7.85 -9.49
CA LEU A 111 7.80 9.28 -9.23
C LEU A 111 8.79 9.84 -8.20
N ILE A 112 9.04 9.17 -7.07
CA ILE A 112 9.88 9.74 -5.98
C ILE A 112 11.27 10.20 -6.46
N PRO A 113 12.05 9.40 -7.22
CA PRO A 113 13.38 9.81 -7.66
C PRO A 113 13.39 11.05 -8.56
N THR A 114 12.26 11.34 -9.20
CA THR A 114 12.15 12.48 -10.11
C THR A 114 11.92 13.79 -9.39
N VAL A 115 11.42 13.78 -8.14
CA VAL A 115 11.11 15.01 -7.37
C VAL A 115 12.30 15.47 -6.54
N LEU A 116 13.05 14.55 -5.96
CA LEU A 116 14.24 14.89 -5.19
C LEU A 116 15.29 15.58 -6.09
N PRO A 117 16.01 16.59 -5.59
CA PRO A 117 17.16 17.13 -6.29
C PRO A 117 18.17 15.99 -6.50
N LYS A 118 18.83 15.94 -7.66
CA LYS A 118 19.99 15.07 -7.79
C LYS A 118 20.95 15.50 -6.69
N ALA A 119 21.46 14.55 -5.92
CA ALA A 119 22.62 14.80 -5.06
C ALA A 119 23.81 15.08 -5.99
N ASP A 120 23.86 16.27 -6.57
CA ASP A 120 25.02 16.76 -7.28
C ASP A 120 26.10 16.92 -6.22
N GLY A 121 26.95 15.90 -6.14
CA GLY A 121 28.24 15.97 -5.47
C GLY A 121 29.09 17.05 -6.12
N LYS A 122 28.85 18.30 -5.75
CA LYS A 122 29.78 19.41 -5.88
C LYS A 122 29.90 20.09 -4.53
N CYS A 123 30.71 19.44 -3.68
CA CYS A 123 31.47 20.14 -2.67
C CYS A 123 32.41 21.10 -3.41
N HIS A 124 31.96 22.32 -3.69
CA HIS A 124 32.86 23.37 -4.13
C HIS A 124 33.69 23.80 -2.92
N CYS A 125 34.88 23.19 -2.79
CA CYS A 125 35.98 23.77 -2.04
C CYS A 125 36.12 25.24 -2.44
N SER A 126 35.71 26.14 -1.56
CA SER A 126 36.13 27.53 -1.65
C SER A 126 37.43 27.63 -0.84
N LYS A 127 38.55 27.42 -1.55
CA LYS A 127 39.82 28.02 -1.16
C LYS A 127 39.75 29.49 -1.56
N ALA A 128 39.80 30.39 -0.58
CA ALA A 128 40.47 31.68 -0.65
C ALA A 128 40.70 32.15 0.79
#